data_AF-A0AA46PB52-F1
#
_entry.id   AF-A0AA46PB52-F1
#
_cell.length_a   1.000
_cell.length_b   1.000
_cell.length_c   1.000
_cell.angle_alpha   90.00
_cell.angle_beta   90.00
_cell.angle_gamma   90.00
#
_symmetry.space_group_name_H-M   'P 1'
#
loop_
_entity.id
_entity.type
_entity.pdbx_description
1 polymer ?
#
loop_
_entity_poly.entity_id
_entity_poly.type
_entity_poly.pdbx_seq_one_letter_code
_entity_poly.pdbx_strand_id
1 'polypeptide(L)'
;MSVNDNFQNKFELNEYLLPDEYDFKSIEDLLLKYQKEFVRHIQSQVILSDNPIRLHSDISSLIDNITISNCTLEDQDHVLKIIESNHFLINAMNHSGLKRNEYISIIKKHFPLLNFESIEDIENIKNPFKFSIFLFVILYVNNFSDKKLHWTILLLFNFSLIASGIGSINLSEVKIQDLRKILNQFDVDKNADAITVFLLANLGSPVEAS
;
A
#
# COMPACT_ATOMS: atom_id res chain seq x y z
N MET A 1 -30.55 3.09 12.11
CA MET A 1 -29.20 3.54 11.70
C MET A 1 -28.54 2.35 11.04
N SER A 2 -28.32 2.43 9.74
CA SER A 2 -27.68 1.34 9.00
C SER A 2 -26.16 1.50 9.16
N VAL A 3 -25.42 0.39 9.14
CA VAL A 3 -23.94 0.37 9.26
C VAL A 3 -23.28 1.27 8.18
N ASN A 4 -23.98 1.57 7.08
CA ASN A 4 -23.53 2.46 6.02
C ASN A 4 -23.51 3.96 6.39
N ASP A 5 -24.29 4.41 7.38
CA ASP A 5 -24.41 5.85 7.69
C ASP A 5 -23.17 6.41 8.43
N ASN A 6 -22.35 5.53 9.02
CA ASN A 6 -21.11 5.94 9.73
C ASN A 6 -19.90 6.10 8.80
N PHE A 7 -19.90 5.45 7.63
CA PHE A 7 -18.78 5.47 6.70
C PHE A 7 -18.69 6.78 5.90
N GLN A 8 -19.85 7.32 5.50
CA GLN A 8 -19.96 8.60 4.78
C GLN A 8 -19.40 9.80 5.57
N ASN A 9 -19.18 9.67 6.88
CA ASN A 9 -18.71 10.77 7.71
C ASN A 9 -17.17 10.91 7.76
N LYS A 10 -16.38 9.96 7.25
CA LYS A 10 -14.90 10.04 7.27
C LYS A 10 -14.32 10.55 5.95
N PHE A 11 -14.90 10.18 4.81
CA PHE A 11 -14.50 10.68 3.49
C PHE A 11 -15.56 10.36 2.42
N GLU A 12 -15.51 11.09 1.31
CA GLU A 12 -16.31 10.83 0.11
C GLU A 12 -15.43 10.22 -1.00
N LEU A 13 -16.01 9.30 -1.79
CA LEU A 13 -15.39 8.73 -2.97
C LEU A 13 -16.43 8.54 -4.07
N ASN A 14 -16.13 9.02 -5.27
CA ASN A 14 -16.94 8.81 -6.45
C ASN A 14 -16.70 7.40 -7.03
N GLU A 15 -17.67 6.50 -6.84
CA GLU A 15 -17.57 5.11 -7.31
C GLU A 15 -17.47 4.97 -8.83
N TYR A 16 -17.91 5.97 -9.61
CA TYR A 16 -17.77 5.98 -11.07
C TYR A 16 -16.31 6.08 -11.54
N LEU A 17 -15.36 6.38 -10.64
CA LEU A 17 -13.93 6.38 -10.93
C LEU A 17 -13.32 4.97 -10.91
N LEU A 18 -14.03 3.99 -10.37
CA LEU A 18 -13.52 2.64 -10.17
C LEU A 18 -13.71 1.81 -11.44
N PRO A 19 -12.70 1.02 -11.86
CA PRO A 19 -12.87 0.10 -12.98
C PRO A 19 -13.90 -0.99 -12.66
N ASP A 20 -14.75 -1.28 -13.64
CA ASP A 20 -15.70 -2.39 -13.60
C ASP A 20 -15.09 -3.72 -14.07
N GLU A 21 -14.02 -3.66 -14.87
CA GLU A 21 -13.35 -4.82 -15.45
C GLU A 21 -11.83 -4.74 -15.29
N TYR A 22 -11.19 -5.90 -15.09
CA TYR A 22 -9.74 -6.04 -15.08
C TYR A 22 -9.32 -7.44 -15.51
N ASP A 23 -8.17 -7.52 -16.18
CA ASP A 23 -7.54 -8.79 -16.55
C ASP A 23 -6.77 -9.38 -15.36
N PHE A 24 -7.46 -10.20 -14.57
CA PHE A 24 -6.90 -10.82 -13.38
C PHE A 24 -5.77 -11.79 -13.71
N LYS A 25 -4.60 -11.56 -13.11
CA LYS A 25 -3.41 -12.40 -13.25
C LYS A 25 -3.30 -13.40 -12.09
N SER A 26 -2.48 -14.44 -12.30
CA SER A 26 -2.15 -15.37 -11.22
C SER A 26 -1.38 -14.64 -10.10
N ILE A 27 -1.68 -14.97 -8.85
CA ILE A 27 -0.98 -14.38 -7.69
C ILE A 27 0.52 -14.68 -7.76
N GLU A 28 0.90 -15.89 -8.22
CA GLU A 28 2.29 -16.29 -8.39
C GLU A 28 3.05 -15.40 -9.39
N ASP A 29 2.46 -15.10 -10.55
CA ASP A 29 3.08 -14.20 -11.54
C ASP A 29 3.23 -12.77 -11.00
N LEU A 30 2.23 -12.30 -10.26
CA LEU A 30 2.24 -10.97 -9.66
C LEU A 30 3.29 -10.86 -8.55
N LEU A 31 3.43 -11.88 -7.71
CA LEU A 31 4.48 -11.94 -6.69
C LEU A 31 5.87 -12.04 -7.31
N LEU A 32 6.04 -12.84 -8.37
CA LEU A 32 7.29 -12.92 -9.10
C LEU A 32 7.67 -11.55 -9.70
N LYS A 33 6.71 -10.82 -10.27
CA LYS A 33 6.94 -9.46 -10.76
C LYS A 33 7.33 -8.51 -9.62
N TYR A 34 6.61 -8.56 -8.50
CA TYR A 34 6.91 -7.77 -7.30
C TYR A 34 8.34 -8.03 -6.79
N GLN A 35 8.75 -9.31 -6.72
CA GLN A 35 10.09 -9.71 -6.28
C GLN A 35 11.19 -9.24 -7.24
N LYS A 36 10.94 -9.24 -8.56
CA LYS A 36 11.90 -8.68 -9.54
C LYS A 36 12.12 -7.18 -9.35
N GLU A 37 11.12 -6.47 -8.82
CA GLU A 37 11.18 -5.03 -8.54
C GLU A 37 11.36 -4.72 -7.04
N PHE A 38 11.76 -5.70 -6.24
CA PHE A 38 11.72 -5.64 -4.78
C PHE A 38 12.41 -4.39 -4.21
N VAL A 39 13.65 -4.12 -4.60
CA VAL A 39 14.40 -2.94 -4.11
C VAL A 39 13.67 -1.64 -4.44
N ARG A 40 13.00 -1.55 -5.59
CA ARG A 40 12.22 -0.35 -5.96
C ARG A 40 10.98 -0.20 -5.09
N HIS A 41 10.29 -1.30 -4.78
CA HIS A 41 9.16 -1.26 -3.85
C HIS A 41 9.59 -0.83 -2.44
N ILE A 42 10.72 -1.33 -1.93
CA ILE A 42 11.29 -0.88 -0.66
C ILE A 42 11.64 0.61 -0.76
N GLN A 43 12.28 1.05 -1.84
CA GLN A 43 12.62 2.45 -2.05
C GLN A 43 11.39 3.37 -2.02
N SER A 44 10.29 3.02 -2.69
CA SER A 44 9.05 3.81 -2.62
C SER A 44 8.50 3.91 -1.20
N GLN A 45 8.54 2.81 -0.46
CA GLN A 45 8.06 2.72 0.92
C GLN A 45 8.92 3.57 1.87
N VAL A 46 10.24 3.47 1.75
CA VAL A 46 11.23 4.26 2.52
C VAL A 46 11.04 5.76 2.25
N ILE A 47 10.94 6.17 0.99
CA ILE A 47 10.71 7.57 0.63
C ILE A 47 9.39 8.07 1.20
N LEU A 48 8.31 7.29 1.12
CA LEU A 48 7.00 7.68 1.64
C LEU A 48 7.03 7.96 3.15
N SER A 49 7.83 7.19 3.91
CA SER A 49 8.04 7.36 5.36
C SER A 49 9.05 8.45 5.77
N ASP A 50 9.56 9.24 4.82
CA ASP A 50 10.54 10.31 5.04
C ASP A 50 11.93 9.86 5.54
N ASN A 51 12.24 8.57 5.56
CA ASN A 51 13.55 8.05 5.96
C ASN A 51 14.67 8.51 5.00
N PRO A 52 15.89 8.82 5.50
CA PRO A 52 16.98 9.38 4.68
C PRO A 52 17.68 8.35 3.77
N ILE A 53 17.55 7.04 4.01
CA ILE A 53 18.21 5.96 3.25
C ILE A 53 17.44 5.69 1.95
N ARG A 54 17.38 6.69 1.07
CA ARG A 54 16.54 6.67 -0.14
C ARG A 54 17.24 6.11 -1.37
N LEU A 55 18.56 5.92 -1.31
CA LEU A 55 19.36 5.47 -2.44
C LEU A 55 19.18 3.97 -2.66
N HIS A 56 19.04 3.60 -3.93
CA HIS A 56 18.88 2.20 -4.33
C HIS A 56 20.05 1.31 -3.86
N SER A 57 21.29 1.83 -3.94
CA SER A 57 22.50 1.14 -3.48
C SER A 57 22.51 0.85 -1.99
N ASP A 58 22.02 1.81 -1.19
CA ASP A 58 22.05 1.70 0.26
C ASP A 58 20.98 0.72 0.73
N ILE A 59 19.80 0.76 0.12
CA ILE A 59 18.75 -0.24 0.35
C ILE A 59 19.21 -1.63 -0.07
N SER A 60 19.88 -1.77 -1.22
CA SER A 60 20.44 -3.05 -1.66
C SER A 60 21.47 -3.58 -0.66
N SER A 61 22.33 -2.70 -0.15
CA SER A 61 23.34 -3.04 0.86
C SER A 61 22.68 -3.55 2.16
N LEU A 62 21.59 -2.90 2.61
CA LEU A 62 20.85 -3.35 3.78
C LEU A 62 20.17 -4.70 3.58
N ILE A 63 19.66 -4.99 2.37
CA ILE A 63 19.13 -6.32 2.02
C ILE A 63 20.23 -7.39 2.12
N ASP A 64 21.46 -7.04 1.75
CA ASP A 64 22.65 -7.90 1.87
C ASP A 64 23.24 -7.92 3.31
N ASN A 65 22.55 -7.35 4.29
CA ASN A 65 22.98 -7.21 5.70
C ASN A 65 24.26 -6.39 5.88
N ILE A 66 24.50 -5.42 5.00
CA ILE A 66 25.62 -4.48 5.06
C ILE A 66 25.13 -3.15 5.64
N THR A 67 25.78 -2.68 6.69
CA THR A 67 25.43 -1.41 7.36
C THR A 67 25.87 -0.19 6.56
N ILE A 68 25.14 0.92 6.72
CA ILE A 68 25.38 2.19 6.04
C ILE A 68 26.08 3.17 6.99
N SER A 69 27.28 3.63 6.63
CA SER A 69 28.14 4.42 7.52
C SER A 69 27.63 5.83 7.84
N ASN A 70 26.80 6.41 6.98
CA ASN A 70 26.37 7.81 7.07
C ASN A 70 24.91 7.97 7.51
N CYS A 71 24.33 6.94 8.13
CA CYS A 71 22.95 6.94 8.60
C CYS A 71 22.87 6.41 10.03
N THR A 72 21.84 6.82 10.77
CA THR A 72 21.66 6.32 12.13
C THR A 72 21.25 4.85 12.14
N LEU A 73 21.47 4.15 13.26
CA LEU A 73 20.96 2.78 13.42
C LEU A 73 19.43 2.77 13.39
N GLU A 74 18.77 3.79 13.95
CA GLU A 74 17.30 3.93 13.90
C GLU A 74 16.78 3.98 12.45
N ASP A 75 17.45 4.75 11.58
CA ASP A 75 17.08 4.82 10.16
C ASP A 75 17.26 3.48 9.47
N GLN A 76 18.33 2.74 9.78
CA GLN A 76 18.62 1.42 9.21
C GLN A 76 17.61 0.37 9.70
N ASP A 77 17.33 0.33 11.01
CA ASP A 77 16.34 -0.55 11.63
C ASP A 77 14.95 -0.33 11.03
N HIS A 78 14.62 0.93 10.75
CA HIS A 78 13.36 1.26 10.08
C HIS A 78 13.28 0.67 8.67
N VAL A 79 14.35 0.76 7.87
CA VAL A 79 14.39 0.14 6.52
C VAL A 79 14.36 -1.38 6.60
N LEU A 80 15.07 -1.98 7.56
CA LEU A 80 15.03 -3.43 7.80
C LEU A 80 13.63 -3.92 8.13
N LYS A 81 12.89 -3.18 8.99
CA LYS A 81 11.49 -3.48 9.28
C LYS A 81 10.60 -3.46 8.03
N ILE A 82 10.85 -2.53 7.11
CA ILE A 82 10.15 -2.47 5.82
C ILE A 82 10.47 -3.74 5.02
N ILE A 83 11.75 -4.09 4.87
CA ILE A 83 12.20 -5.31 4.15
C ILE A 83 11.57 -6.57 4.74
N GLU A 84 11.63 -6.75 6.05
CA GLU A 84 11.06 -7.90 6.76
C GLU A 84 9.55 -8.02 6.55
N SER A 85 8.84 -6.88 6.61
CA SER A 85 7.38 -6.85 6.43
C SER A 85 6.97 -7.21 5.00
N ASN A 86 7.76 -6.82 4.01
CA ASN A 86 7.55 -7.24 2.62
C ASN A 86 7.78 -8.75 2.47
N HIS A 87 8.89 -9.28 3.00
CA HIS A 87 9.16 -10.71 2.97
C HIS A 87 8.07 -11.53 3.67
N PHE A 88 7.57 -11.04 4.81
CA PHE A 88 6.46 -11.67 5.52
C PHE A 88 5.24 -11.80 4.61
N LEU A 89 4.78 -10.73 3.96
CA LEU A 89 3.59 -10.77 3.12
C LEU A 89 3.79 -11.62 1.86
N ILE A 90 4.97 -11.56 1.23
CA ILE A 90 5.32 -12.44 0.10
C ILE A 90 5.21 -13.90 0.53
N ASN A 91 5.82 -14.26 1.65
CA ASN A 91 5.81 -15.62 2.16
C ASN A 91 4.40 -16.05 2.57
N ALA A 92 3.64 -15.18 3.22
CA ALA A 92 2.27 -15.47 3.60
C ALA A 92 1.41 -15.78 2.37
N MET A 93 1.52 -14.99 1.29
CA MET A 93 0.79 -15.25 0.05
C MET A 93 1.24 -16.51 -0.68
N ASN A 94 2.55 -16.77 -0.73
CA ASN A 94 3.10 -17.98 -1.36
C ASN A 94 2.69 -19.28 -0.64
N HIS A 95 2.66 -19.29 0.70
CA HIS A 95 2.49 -20.52 1.47
C HIS A 95 1.05 -20.79 1.90
N SER A 96 0.27 -19.76 2.24
CA SER A 96 -1.09 -19.95 2.73
C SER A 96 -2.15 -19.82 1.64
N GLY A 97 -1.75 -19.48 0.40
CA GLY A 97 -2.70 -19.12 -0.66
C GLY A 97 -3.62 -17.99 -0.20
N LEU A 98 -3.03 -17.03 0.53
CA LEU A 98 -3.71 -16.03 1.35
C LEU A 98 -4.86 -15.38 0.57
N LYS A 99 -6.07 -15.79 0.89
CA LYS A 99 -7.27 -15.28 0.21
C LYS A 99 -7.60 -13.92 0.78
N ARG A 100 -8.24 -13.06 -0.03
CA ARG A 100 -8.70 -11.73 0.41
C ARG A 100 -9.43 -11.75 1.77
N ASN A 101 -10.21 -12.81 2.04
CA ASN A 101 -10.98 -12.98 3.27
C ASN A 101 -10.12 -13.17 4.53
N GLU A 102 -8.87 -13.61 4.38
CA GLU A 102 -7.90 -13.79 5.48
C GLU A 102 -6.91 -12.61 5.57
N TYR A 103 -6.94 -11.71 4.58
CA TYR A 103 -5.99 -10.61 4.49
C TYR A 103 -6.07 -9.66 5.68
N ILE A 104 -7.28 -9.22 6.03
CA ILE A 104 -7.48 -8.27 7.13
C ILE A 104 -7.05 -8.86 8.48
N SER A 105 -7.33 -10.13 8.75
CA SER A 105 -6.93 -10.77 10.02
C SER A 105 -5.42 -10.92 10.13
N ILE A 106 -4.73 -11.26 9.04
CA ILE A 106 -3.27 -11.42 9.00
C ILE A 106 -2.57 -10.07 9.20
N ILE A 107 -3.02 -9.02 8.52
CA ILE A 107 -2.39 -7.69 8.64
C ILE A 107 -2.65 -7.08 10.03
N LYS A 108 -3.84 -7.26 10.61
CA LYS A 108 -4.13 -6.85 12.00
C LYS A 108 -3.16 -7.49 12.99
N LYS A 109 -2.85 -8.77 12.81
CA LYS A 109 -1.93 -9.51 13.66
C LYS A 109 -0.48 -9.07 13.50
N HIS A 110 -0.04 -8.82 12.26
CA HIS A 110 1.36 -8.50 11.97
C HIS A 110 1.72 -7.02 12.16
N PHE A 111 0.74 -6.12 12.02
CA PHE A 111 0.95 -4.68 12.15
C PHE A 111 0.16 -4.09 13.34
N PRO A 112 0.39 -4.54 14.59
CA PRO A 112 -0.43 -4.14 15.74
C PRO A 112 -0.34 -2.65 16.10
N LEU A 113 0.63 -1.92 15.52
CA LEU A 113 0.80 -0.48 15.71
C LEU A 113 -0.12 0.35 14.81
N LEU A 114 -0.70 -0.23 13.75
CA LEU A 114 -1.66 0.47 12.92
C LEU A 114 -3.02 0.53 13.61
N ASN A 115 -3.66 1.69 13.55
CA ASN A 115 -5.05 1.85 13.92
C ASN A 115 -5.95 1.34 12.78
N PHE A 116 -6.69 0.27 13.07
CA PHE A 116 -7.59 -0.43 12.16
C PHE A 116 -9.08 -0.10 12.38
N GLU A 117 -9.41 0.99 13.06
CA GLU A 117 -10.80 1.43 13.24
C GLU A 117 -11.56 1.46 11.90
N SER A 118 -12.81 1.00 11.88
CA SER A 118 -13.68 0.98 10.68
C SER A 118 -13.21 0.07 9.53
N ILE A 119 -12.18 -0.77 9.71
CA ILE A 119 -11.74 -1.68 8.63
C ILE A 119 -12.72 -2.84 8.37
N GLU A 120 -13.54 -3.19 9.36
CA GLU A 120 -14.57 -4.23 9.24
C GLU A 120 -15.64 -3.85 8.21
N ASP A 121 -15.85 -2.55 7.99
CA ASP A 121 -16.82 -2.01 7.04
C ASP A 121 -16.46 -2.34 5.58
N ILE A 122 -15.18 -2.65 5.31
CA ILE A 122 -14.69 -2.91 3.95
C ILE A 122 -14.45 -4.39 3.65
N GLU A 123 -14.49 -5.26 4.66
CA GLU A 123 -14.20 -6.70 4.51
C GLU A 123 -15.10 -7.38 3.45
N ASN A 124 -16.34 -6.92 3.34
CA ASN A 124 -17.36 -7.46 2.44
C ASN A 124 -17.37 -6.81 1.04
N ILE A 125 -16.55 -5.80 0.77
CA ILE A 125 -16.55 -5.09 -0.52
C ILE A 125 -16.08 -6.04 -1.62
N LYS A 126 -16.94 -6.40 -2.58
CA LYS A 126 -16.60 -7.36 -3.64
C LYS A 126 -15.65 -6.80 -4.70
N ASN A 127 -15.85 -5.54 -5.12
CA ASN A 127 -14.98 -4.91 -6.11
C ASN A 127 -13.55 -4.76 -5.54
N PRO A 128 -12.53 -5.35 -6.17
CA PRO A 128 -11.18 -5.37 -5.62
C PRO A 128 -10.50 -3.99 -5.60
N PHE A 129 -10.76 -3.13 -6.60
CA PHE A 129 -10.27 -1.74 -6.58
C PHE A 129 -10.91 -0.96 -5.44
N LYS A 130 -12.23 -1.07 -5.29
CA LYS A 130 -12.95 -0.42 -4.20
C LYS A 130 -12.39 -0.85 -2.85
N PHE A 131 -12.19 -2.15 -2.66
CA PHE A 131 -11.59 -2.70 -1.44
C PHE A 131 -10.20 -2.12 -1.17
N SER A 132 -9.28 -2.19 -2.14
CA SER A 132 -7.91 -1.73 -1.99
C SER A 132 -7.82 -0.21 -1.74
N ILE A 133 -8.63 0.58 -2.44
CA ILE A 133 -8.62 2.04 -2.31
C ILE A 133 -9.23 2.45 -0.97
N PHE A 134 -10.34 1.84 -0.56
CA PHE A 134 -10.94 2.11 0.75
C PHE A 134 -9.98 1.69 1.87
N LEU A 135 -9.29 0.55 1.73
CA LEU A 135 -8.26 0.12 2.67
C LEU A 135 -7.16 1.18 2.81
N PHE A 136 -6.64 1.69 1.69
CA PHE A 136 -5.63 2.73 1.70
C PHE A 136 -6.12 4.00 2.42
N VAL A 137 -7.32 4.49 2.08
CA VAL A 137 -7.86 5.74 2.63
C VAL A 137 -8.17 5.60 4.13
N ILE A 138 -8.78 4.49 4.56
CA ILE A 138 -9.09 4.25 5.98
C ILE A 138 -7.80 4.17 6.80
N LEU A 139 -6.82 3.40 6.32
CA LEU A 139 -5.53 3.30 7.02
C LEU A 139 -4.82 4.65 7.06
N TYR A 140 -4.90 5.47 6.01
CA TYR A 140 -4.37 6.83 6.03
C TYR A 140 -5.08 7.70 7.06
N VAL A 141 -6.42 7.80 7.03
CA VAL A 141 -7.20 8.61 7.97
C VAL A 141 -6.93 8.21 9.42
N ASN A 142 -6.82 6.91 9.71
CA ASN A 142 -6.62 6.43 11.06
C ASN A 142 -5.19 6.62 11.59
N ASN A 143 -4.20 6.81 10.70
CA ASN A 143 -2.78 6.81 11.04
C ASN A 143 -2.03 8.05 10.52
N PHE A 144 -2.73 9.10 10.07
CA PHE A 144 -2.13 10.28 9.41
C PHE A 144 -1.12 11.04 10.30
N SER A 145 -1.23 10.92 11.62
CA SER A 145 -0.36 11.59 12.58
C SER A 145 1.05 10.99 12.64
N ASP A 146 1.24 9.74 12.20
CA ASP A 146 2.53 9.06 12.23
C ASP A 146 3.03 8.74 10.81
N LYS A 147 3.80 9.67 10.25
CA LYS A 147 4.45 9.51 8.94
C LYS A 147 5.37 8.30 8.85
N LYS A 148 5.98 7.86 9.97
CA LYS A 148 6.83 6.65 9.98
C LYS A 148 6.02 5.39 9.73
N LEU A 149 4.69 5.42 9.82
CA LEU A 149 3.82 4.27 9.50
C LEU A 149 3.27 4.31 8.08
N HIS A 150 3.40 5.42 7.34
CA HIS A 150 2.80 5.58 6.01
C HIS A 150 3.32 4.57 4.97
N TRP A 151 4.56 4.09 5.11
CA TRP A 151 5.08 3.02 4.26
C TRP A 151 4.21 1.75 4.33
N THR A 152 3.68 1.44 5.51
CA THR A 152 2.84 0.28 5.74
C THR A 152 1.54 0.39 4.97
N ILE A 153 1.00 1.61 4.80
CA ILE A 153 -0.22 1.84 4.03
C ILE A 153 0.00 1.51 2.55
N LEU A 154 1.12 1.96 1.97
CA LEU A 154 1.49 1.62 0.59
C LEU A 154 1.79 0.12 0.43
N LEU A 155 2.46 -0.49 1.41
CA LEU A 155 2.68 -1.93 1.45
C LEU A 155 1.34 -2.68 1.41
N LEU A 156 0.44 -2.36 2.33
CA LEU A 156 -0.85 -3.04 2.49
C LEU A 156 -1.77 -2.80 1.29
N PHE A 157 -1.68 -1.64 0.65
CA PHE A 157 -2.35 -1.38 -0.61
C PHE A 157 -1.85 -2.32 -1.72
N ASN A 158 -0.53 -2.38 -1.94
CA ASN A 158 0.06 -3.27 -2.94
C ASN A 158 -0.32 -4.74 -2.73
N PHE A 159 -0.23 -5.24 -1.51
CA PHE A 159 -0.57 -6.63 -1.24
C PHE A 159 -2.09 -6.88 -1.33
N SER A 160 -2.95 -5.90 -1.03
CA SER A 160 -4.40 -6.05 -1.25
C SER A 160 -4.76 -6.21 -2.74
N LEU A 161 -4.01 -5.54 -3.63
CA LEU A 161 -4.16 -5.65 -5.07
C LEU A 161 -3.61 -6.97 -5.60
N ILE A 162 -2.44 -7.41 -5.13
CA ILE A 162 -1.86 -8.72 -5.48
C ILE A 162 -2.81 -9.85 -5.04
N ALA A 163 -3.32 -9.80 -3.81
CA ALA A 163 -4.29 -10.78 -3.30
C ALA A 163 -5.59 -10.83 -4.12
N SER A 164 -5.88 -9.76 -4.85
CA SER A 164 -7.04 -9.63 -5.73
C SER A 164 -6.73 -9.96 -7.20
N GLY A 165 -5.49 -10.38 -7.52
CA GLY A 165 -5.09 -10.70 -8.89
C GLY A 165 -4.86 -9.49 -9.80
N ILE A 166 -4.69 -8.29 -9.23
CA ILE A 166 -4.49 -7.05 -10.00
C ILE A 166 -3.01 -6.80 -10.27
N GLY A 167 -2.21 -6.64 -9.20
CA GLY A 167 -0.79 -6.32 -9.29
C GLY A 167 -0.36 -5.37 -8.19
N SER A 168 0.66 -4.56 -8.46
CA SER A 168 1.19 -3.57 -7.52
C SER A 168 1.48 -2.25 -8.23
N ILE A 169 1.60 -1.19 -7.45
CA ILE A 169 2.13 0.10 -7.88
C ILE A 169 3.56 0.26 -7.39
N ASN A 170 4.36 0.92 -8.22
CA ASN A 170 5.73 1.29 -7.92
C ASN A 170 5.87 2.79 -8.17
N LEU A 171 6.12 3.56 -7.12
CA LEU A 171 6.09 5.02 -7.18
C LEU A 171 7.52 5.57 -7.14
N SER A 172 7.87 6.36 -8.15
CA SER A 172 9.11 7.15 -8.12
C SER A 172 9.03 8.24 -7.04
N GLU A 173 10.17 8.81 -6.68
CA GLU A 173 10.22 9.92 -5.70
C GLU A 173 9.30 11.08 -6.10
N VAL A 174 9.29 11.46 -7.39
CA VAL A 174 8.42 12.51 -7.92
C VAL A 174 6.94 12.17 -7.69
N LYS A 175 6.54 10.93 -7.98
CA LYS A 175 5.17 10.46 -7.77
C LYS A 175 4.80 10.41 -6.29
N ILE A 176 5.74 10.11 -5.39
CA ILE A 176 5.50 10.17 -3.95
C ILE A 176 5.27 11.62 -3.49
N GLN A 177 6.00 12.59 -4.03
CA GLN A 177 5.74 14.00 -3.74
C GLN A 177 4.35 14.44 -4.25
N ASP A 178 3.93 13.95 -5.41
CA ASP A 178 2.56 14.21 -5.92
C ASP A 178 1.50 13.57 -5.01
N LEU A 179 1.69 12.32 -4.60
CA LEU A 179 0.81 11.64 -3.64
C LEU A 179 0.70 12.43 -2.33
N ARG A 180 1.81 12.95 -1.80
CA ARG A 180 1.81 13.78 -0.58
C ARG A 180 0.98 15.05 -0.72
N LYS A 181 1.06 15.72 -1.88
CA LYS A 181 0.22 16.91 -2.14
C LYS A 181 -1.26 16.55 -2.17
N ILE A 182 -1.59 15.42 -2.79
CA ILE A 182 -2.95 14.89 -2.84
C ILE A 182 -3.45 14.55 -1.43
N LEU A 183 -2.63 13.88 -0.62
CA LEU A 183 -2.97 13.54 0.76
C LEU A 183 -3.16 14.79 1.64
N ASN A 184 -2.32 15.81 1.49
CA ASN A 184 -2.49 17.07 2.20
C ASN A 184 -3.79 17.79 1.81
N GLN A 185 -4.20 17.70 0.54
CA GLN A 185 -5.47 18.26 0.07
C GLN A 185 -6.66 17.48 0.64
N PHE A 186 -6.57 16.15 0.61
CA PHE A 186 -7.53 15.25 1.23
C PHE A 186 -7.70 15.51 2.74
N ASP A 187 -6.63 15.90 3.44
CA ASP A 187 -6.72 16.26 4.85
C ASP A 187 -7.65 17.45 5.13
N VAL A 188 -7.85 18.32 4.13
CA VAL A 188 -8.72 19.50 4.19
C VAL A 188 -10.15 19.20 3.74
N ASP A 189 -10.32 18.58 2.57
CA ASP A 189 -11.64 18.42 1.93
C ASP A 189 -12.30 17.06 2.15
N LYS A 190 -11.56 16.06 2.64
CA LYS A 190 -12.01 14.68 2.83
C LYS A 190 -12.58 14.03 1.55
N ASN A 191 -12.13 14.49 0.38
CA ASN A 191 -12.51 13.93 -0.91
C ASN A 191 -11.40 13.00 -1.45
N ALA A 192 -11.68 11.71 -1.53
CA ALA A 192 -10.74 10.68 -1.95
C ALA A 192 -10.64 10.50 -3.48
N ASP A 193 -11.32 11.31 -4.30
CA ASP A 193 -11.31 11.20 -5.76
C ASP A 193 -9.90 11.37 -6.33
N ALA A 194 -9.16 12.37 -5.86
CA ALA A 194 -7.79 12.60 -6.31
C ALA A 194 -6.84 11.46 -5.91
N ILE A 195 -7.03 10.88 -4.71
CA ILE A 195 -6.30 9.68 -4.27
C ILE A 195 -6.62 8.51 -5.19
N THR A 196 -7.91 8.28 -5.47
CA THR A 196 -8.44 7.22 -6.32
C THR A 196 -7.85 7.30 -7.72
N VAL A 197 -7.98 8.45 -8.38
CA VAL A 197 -7.43 8.68 -9.73
C VAL A 197 -5.92 8.47 -9.75
N PHE A 198 -5.20 8.99 -8.75
CA PHE A 198 -3.76 8.84 -8.67
C PHE A 198 -3.33 7.38 -8.52
N LEU A 199 -3.91 6.65 -7.58
CA LEU A 199 -3.56 5.26 -7.33
C LEU A 199 -3.86 4.39 -8.56
N LEU A 200 -5.04 4.58 -9.17
CA LEU A 200 -5.44 3.86 -10.38
C LEU A 200 -4.52 4.17 -11.58
N ALA A 201 -4.16 5.44 -11.79
CA ALA A 201 -3.27 5.82 -12.89
C ALA A 201 -1.83 5.28 -12.75
N ASN A 202 -1.45 4.84 -11.56
CA ASN A 202 -0.14 4.22 -11.30
C ASN A 202 -0.22 2.70 -11.13
N LEU A 203 -1.41 2.09 -11.20
CA LEU A 203 -1.53 0.65 -11.45
C LEU A 203 -0.98 0.40 -12.85
N GLY A 204 0.00 -0.50 -12.95
CA GLY A 204 0.68 -0.81 -14.21
C GLY A 204 -0.34 -0.85 -15.34
N SER A 205 -0.06 -0.07 -16.40
CA SER A 205 -1.04 0.34 -17.40
C SER A 205 -2.02 -0.78 -17.74
N PRO A 206 -3.35 -0.51 -17.82
CA PRO A 206 -4.18 -1.38 -18.62
C PRO A 206 -3.54 -1.44 -20.00
N VAL A 207 -3.40 -2.66 -20.50
CA VAL A 207 -2.99 -2.95 -21.87
C VAL A 207 -3.64 -1.91 -22.77
N GLU A 208 -2.83 -1.13 -23.50
CA GLU A 208 -3.32 -0.34 -24.62
C GLU A 208 -4.11 -1.29 -25.52
N ALA A 209 -5.43 -1.16 -25.51
CA ALA A 209 -6.28 -1.83 -26.47
C ALA A 209 -6.11 -1.07 -27.79
N SER A 210 -5.27 -1.66 -28.66
CA SER A 210 -5.26 -1.58 -30.13
C SER A 210 -5.38 -0.22 -30.81
#